data_AF-A0A3B8Q0U9-F1
#
_entry.id   AF-A0A3B8Q0U9-F1
#
_cell.length_a   1.000
_cell.length_b   1.000
_cell.length_c   1.000
_cell.angle_alpha   90.00
_cell.angle_beta   90.00
_cell.angle_gamma   90.00
#
_symmetry.space_group_name_H-M   'P 1'
#
loop_
_entity.id
_entity.type
_entity.pdbx_description
1 polymer ?
#
loop_
_entity_poly.entity_id
_entity_poly.type
_entity_poly.pdbx_seq_one_letter_code
_entity_poly.pdbx_strand_id
1 'polypeptide(L)'
;MAQAIMDPEQVRRFAEELQSFNADLQNRMSALQSRFTALGETWQDQEHTKFTEEFAQTVKALKKFMEVSSRHTPYLLRKARRIEEYLSQR
;
A
#
# COMPACT_ATOMS: atom_id res chain seq x y z
N MET A 1 10.64 -28.69 12.43
CA MET A 1 10.42 -27.77 11.29
C MET A 1 9.20 -26.94 11.63
N ALA A 2 9.32 -25.62 11.75
CA ALA A 2 8.19 -24.76 12.13
C ALA A 2 7.16 -24.77 10.98
N GLN A 3 6.19 -25.67 11.10
CA GLN A 3 5.08 -25.82 10.19
C GLN A 3 4.23 -24.56 10.37
N ALA A 4 4.50 -23.53 9.56
CA ALA A 4 3.64 -22.37 9.52
C ALA A 4 2.27 -22.87 9.03
N ILE A 5 1.33 -23.01 9.95
CA ILE A 5 -0.09 -23.22 9.66
C ILE A 5 -0.55 -21.92 9.01
N MET A 6 -0.39 -21.83 7.71
CA MET A 6 -0.77 -20.68 6.91
C MET A 6 -1.96 -21.10 6.06
N ASP A 7 -3.09 -20.42 6.25
CA ASP A 7 -4.32 -20.68 5.51
C ASP A 7 -4.23 -20.00 4.13
N PRO A 8 -4.28 -20.75 3.01
CA PRO A 8 -4.18 -20.18 1.67
C PRO A 8 -5.34 -19.22 1.33
N GLU A 9 -6.52 -19.38 1.95
CA GLU A 9 -7.64 -18.46 1.75
C GLU A 9 -7.35 -17.12 2.44
N GLN A 10 -6.82 -17.13 3.67
CA GLN A 10 -6.44 -15.89 4.37
C GLN A 10 -5.34 -15.12 3.63
N VAL A 11 -4.35 -15.82 3.06
CA VAL A 11 -3.30 -15.18 2.27
C VAL A 11 -3.85 -14.54 0.98
N ARG A 12 -4.79 -15.21 0.30
CA ARG A 12 -5.46 -14.66 -0.89
C ARG A 12 -6.28 -13.42 -0.55
N ARG A 13 -7.10 -13.49 0.51
CA ARG A 13 -7.89 -12.35 1.00
C ARG A 13 -7.00 -11.15 1.30
N PHE A 14 -5.93 -11.34 2.07
CA PHE A 14 -5.00 -10.25 2.37
C PHE A 14 -4.33 -9.67 1.11
N ALA A 15 -3.96 -10.51 0.14
CA ALA A 15 -3.38 -10.08 -1.12
C ALA A 15 -4.34 -9.19 -1.94
N GLU A 16 -5.62 -9.55 -1.98
CA GLU A 16 -6.68 -8.77 -2.64
C GLU A 16 -6.97 -7.47 -1.91
N GLU A 17 -7.10 -7.53 -0.57
CA GLU A 17 -7.24 -6.35 0.29
C GLU A 17 -6.08 -5.36 0.10
N LEU A 18 -4.85 -5.86 0.03
CA LEU A 18 -3.66 -5.03 -0.19
C LEU A 18 -3.68 -4.32 -1.55
N GLN A 19 -4.20 -4.97 -2.60
CA GLN A 19 -4.37 -4.33 -3.90
C GLN A 19 -5.42 -3.23 -3.86
N SER A 20 -6.60 -3.51 -3.28
CA SER A 20 -7.66 -2.50 -3.12
C SER A 20 -7.18 -1.31 -2.30
N PHE A 21 -6.52 -1.58 -1.17
CA PHE A 21 -5.95 -0.56 -0.30
C PHE A 21 -4.99 0.36 -1.05
N ASN A 22 -4.08 -0.20 -1.85
CA ASN A 22 -3.13 0.60 -2.65
C ASN A 22 -3.85 1.51 -3.65
N ALA A 23 -4.89 1.00 -4.34
CA ALA A 23 -5.66 1.79 -5.29
C ALA A 23 -6.40 2.94 -4.60
N ASP A 24 -7.05 2.66 -3.47
CA ASP A 24 -7.77 3.67 -2.68
C ASP A 24 -6.83 4.72 -2.10
N LEU A 25 -5.67 4.29 -1.59
CA LEU A 25 -4.64 5.19 -1.07
C LEU A 25 -4.13 6.11 -2.18
N GLN A 26 -3.84 5.57 -3.37
CA GLN A 26 -3.39 6.37 -4.52
C GLN A 26 -4.42 7.45 -4.89
N ASN A 27 -5.70 7.11 -4.95
CA ASN A 27 -6.78 8.05 -5.27
C ASN A 27 -6.91 9.15 -4.21
N ARG A 28 -6.94 8.76 -2.93
CA ARG A 28 -7.05 9.71 -1.80
C ARG A 28 -5.86 10.65 -1.73
N MET A 29 -4.65 10.14 -1.97
CA MET A 29 -3.42 10.93 -2.00
C MET A 29 -3.41 11.95 -3.13
N SER A 30 -3.81 11.57 -4.34
CA SER A 30 -3.92 12.49 -5.47
C SER A 30 -4.90 13.64 -5.18
N ALA A 31 -6.06 13.31 -4.60
CA ALA A 31 -7.05 14.32 -4.22
C ALA A 31 -6.54 15.25 -3.10
N LEU A 32 -5.84 14.71 -2.11
CA LEU A 32 -5.27 15.50 -1.02
C LEU A 32 -4.17 16.44 -1.54
N GLN A 33 -3.30 15.95 -2.43
CA GLN A 33 -2.24 16.75 -3.02
C GLN A 33 -2.80 17.92 -3.84
N SER A 34 -3.86 17.70 -4.62
CA SER A 34 -4.54 18.79 -5.35
C SER A 34 -5.10 19.86 -4.40
N ARG A 35 -5.75 19.47 -3.30
CA ARG A 35 -6.24 20.41 -2.29
C ARG A 35 -5.10 21.16 -1.60
N PHE A 36 -4.00 20.48 -1.31
CA PHE A 36 -2.84 21.10 -0.68
C PHE A 36 -2.19 22.12 -1.61
N THR A 37 -2.07 21.82 -2.90
CA THR A 37 -1.59 22.79 -3.90
C THR A 37 -2.47 24.04 -3.97
N ALA A 38 -3.80 23.88 -3.99
CA ALA A 38 -4.73 25.01 -4.00
C ALA A 38 -4.62 25.85 -2.71
N LEU A 39 -4.40 25.21 -1.55
CA LEU A 39 -4.22 25.92 -0.29
C LEU A 39 -2.99 26.84 -0.31
N GLY A 40 -1.91 26.43 -0.99
CA GLY A 40 -0.69 27.23 -1.17
C GLY A 40 -0.88 28.53 -1.96
N GLU A 41 -2.02 28.71 -2.64
CA GLU A 41 -2.37 30.01 -3.25
C GLU A 41 -2.73 31.06 -2.20
N THR A 42 -3.26 30.63 -1.05
CA THR A 42 -3.74 31.50 0.04
C THR A 42 -2.89 31.45 1.30
N TRP A 43 -2.09 30.39 1.47
CA TRP A 43 -1.25 30.18 2.65
C TRP A 43 0.23 30.21 2.23
N GLN A 44 0.92 31.32 2.53
CA GLN A 44 2.28 31.58 2.06
C GLN A 44 3.18 32.12 3.18
N ASP A 45 3.31 31.34 4.25
CA ASP A 45 4.19 31.67 5.37
C ASP A 45 5.27 30.59 5.59
N GLN A 46 6.07 30.77 6.64
CA GLN A 46 7.12 29.82 7.02
C GLN A 46 6.55 28.46 7.44
N GLU A 47 5.37 28.42 8.06
CA GLU A 47 4.73 27.18 8.49
C GLU A 47 4.23 26.37 7.29
N HIS A 48 3.67 27.04 6.28
CA HIS A 48 3.32 26.42 5.01
C HIS A 48 4.55 25.76 4.35
N THR A 49 5.71 26.44 4.40
CA THR A 49 6.96 25.92 3.83
C THR A 49 7.41 24.64 4.56
N LYS A 50 7.48 24.68 5.89
CA LYS A 50 7.83 23.51 6.72
C LYS A 50 6.89 22.33 6.45
N PHE A 51 5.58 22.59 6.45
CA PHE A 51 4.59 21.55 6.23
C PHE A 51 4.65 20.99 4.80
N THR A 52 4.96 21.81 3.79
CA THR A 52 5.15 21.35 2.41
C THR A 52 6.27 20.32 2.31
N GLU A 53 7.38 20.54 3.01
CA GLU A 53 8.51 19.61 3.04
C GLU A 53 8.14 18.28 3.69
N GLU A 54 7.51 18.32 4.87
CA GLU A 54 7.03 17.11 5.57
C GLU A 54 6.00 16.35 4.74
N PHE A 55 5.04 17.06 4.15
CA PHE A 55 4.03 16.48 3.28
C PHE A 55 4.65 15.75 2.10
N ALA A 56 5.62 16.37 1.42
CA ALA A 56 6.33 15.76 0.30
C ALA A 56 7.11 14.50 0.70
N GLN A 57 7.74 14.49 1.88
CA GLN A 57 8.43 13.32 2.42
C GLN A 57 7.46 12.16 2.69
N THR A 58 6.32 12.43 3.32
CA THR A 58 5.28 11.43 3.57
C THR A 58 4.71 10.87 2.28
N VAL A 59 4.40 11.72 1.29
CA VAL A 59 3.91 11.28 -0.04
C VAL A 59 4.91 10.33 -0.69
N LYS A 60 6.21 10.63 -0.60
CA LYS A 60 7.27 9.78 -1.15
C LYS A 60 7.33 8.42 -0.45
N ALA A 61 7.22 8.40 0.88
CA ALA A 61 7.20 7.15 1.66
C ALA A 61 5.99 6.27 1.30
N LEU A 62 4.81 6.87 1.16
CA LEU A 62 3.58 6.18 0.76
C LEU A 62 3.67 5.61 -0.66
N LYS A 63 4.22 6.38 -1.61
CA LYS A 63 4.48 5.88 -2.98
C LYS A 63 5.40 4.66 -2.99
N LYS A 64 6.49 4.72 -2.21
CA LYS A 64 7.41 3.58 -2.06
C LYS A 64 6.71 2.36 -1.45
N PHE A 65 5.86 2.56 -0.43
CA PHE A 65 5.08 1.47 0.14
C PHE A 65 4.18 0.81 -0.92
N MET A 66 3.42 1.59 -1.69
CA MET A 66 2.53 1.08 -2.74
C MET A 66 3.30 0.30 -3.82
N GLU A 67 4.50 0.76 -4.20
CA GLU A 67 5.36 0.05 -5.15
C GLU A 67 5.81 -1.31 -4.61
N VAL A 68 6.29 -1.35 -3.36
CA VAL A 68 6.76 -2.58 -2.71
C VAL A 68 5.60 -3.55 -2.50
N SER A 69 4.46 -3.09 -2.00
CA SER A 69 3.29 -3.93 -1.75
C SER A 69 2.71 -4.49 -3.06
N SER A 70 2.61 -3.67 -4.12
CA SER A 70 2.16 -4.12 -5.45
C SER A 70 3.08 -5.21 -6.02
N ARG A 71 4.41 -5.09 -5.87
CA ARG A 71 5.37 -6.13 -6.27
C ARG A 71 5.27 -7.40 -5.41
N HIS A 72 4.85 -7.27 -4.16
CA HIS A 72 4.75 -8.40 -3.23
C HIS A 72 3.45 -9.19 -3.38
N THR A 73 2.36 -8.57 -3.83
CA THR A 73 1.07 -9.28 -3.98
C THR A 73 1.17 -10.57 -4.82
N PRO A 74 1.83 -10.59 -6.00
CA PRO A 74 1.99 -11.83 -6.77
C PRO A 74 2.74 -12.93 -6.01
N TYR A 75 3.66 -12.57 -5.12
CA TYR A 75 4.37 -13.53 -4.27
C TYR A 75 3.41 -14.19 -3.27
N LEU A 76 2.54 -13.41 -2.61
CA LEU A 76 1.53 -13.92 -1.69
C LEU A 76 0.57 -14.89 -2.39
N LEU A 77 0.09 -14.54 -3.59
CA LEU A 77 -0.79 -15.39 -4.38
C LEU A 77 -0.12 -16.71 -4.79
N ARG A 78 1.14 -16.67 -5.23
CA ARG A 78 1.91 -17.90 -5.54
C ARG A 78 2.14 -18.75 -4.29
N LYS A 79 2.39 -18.13 -3.14
CA LYS A 79 2.59 -18.84 -1.87
C LYS A 79 1.30 -19.53 -1.42
N ALA A 80 0.15 -18.86 -1.52
CA ALA A 80 -1.16 -19.45 -1.24
C ALA A 80 -1.44 -20.67 -2.13
N ARG A 81 -1.19 -20.55 -3.44
CA ARG A 81 -1.39 -21.66 -4.40
C ARG A 81 -0.57 -22.89 -4.03
N ARG A 82 0.71 -22.73 -3.68
CA ARG A 82 1.59 -23.85 -3.29
C ARG A 82 1.11 -24.55 -2.01
N ILE A 83 0.56 -23.79 -1.05
CA ILE A 83 0.01 -24.36 0.18
C ILE A 83 -1.26 -25.16 -0.14
N GLU A 84 -2.15 -24.62 -0.98
CA GLU A 84 -3.36 -25.30 -1.44
C GLU A 84 -3.03 -26.61 -2.16
N GLU A 85 -2.06 -26.60 -3.09
CA GLU A 85 -1.57 -27.81 -3.76
C GLU A 85 -1.06 -28.85 -2.77
N TYR A 86 -0.27 -28.45 -1.76
CA TYR A 86 0.24 -29.35 -0.73
C TYR A 86 -0.87 -29.95 0.15
N LEU A 87 -1.87 -29.16 0.52
CA LEU A 87 -3.01 -29.63 1.32
C LEU A 87 -3.93 -30.56 0.53
N SER A 88 -4.07 -30.36 -0.79
CA SER A 88 -4.89 -31.21 -1.66
C SER A 88 -4.29 -32.59 -1.95
N GLN A 89 -2.97 -32.74 -1.78
CA GLN A 89 -2.23 -33.99 -2.01
C GLN A 89 -2.13 -34.89 -0.76
N ARG A 90 -2.65 -34.43 0.38
CA ARG A 90 -2.61 -35.12 1.66
C ARG A 90 -3.98 -35.64 2.05
#